data_AF-A0AAP5YFM5-F1
#
_entry.id   AF-A0AAP5YFM5-F1
#
_cell.length_a   1.000
_cell.length_b   1.000
_cell.length_c   1.000
_cell.angle_alpha   90.00
_cell.angle_beta   90.00
_cell.angle_gamma   90.00
#
_symmetry.space_group_name_H-M   'P 1'
#
loop_
_entity.id
_entity.type
_entity.pdbx_description
1 polymer ?
#
loop_
_entity_poly.entity_id
_entity_poly.type
_entity_poly.pdbx_seq_one_letter_code
_entity_poly.pdbx_strand_id
1 'polypeptide(L)'
;VTLVITMAPLVAPMIGGHLAIWFGWRSIFWVLAIFAVVVILLVFWKIPETLKPENRQPLRFRTTLKNYARLCSSSEALGLMLSGAFSFSGMFAFLTAGSFVYIDLYGVRPDQFGYLFGLNIVAMIIMTSINGRLVKKVGSHAMLRFGLFVQLLAGIGLFVSWLMDFGLWGIVPFVVLFIGTLS
;
A
#
# COMPACT_ATOMS: atom_id res chain seq x y z
N VAL A 1 -8.79 -2.26 11.87
CA VAL A 1 -8.99 -2.19 10.41
C VAL A 1 -7.66 -2.01 9.68
N THR A 2 -6.85 -1.00 10.02
CA THR A 2 -5.55 -0.74 9.37
C THR A 2 -4.62 -1.96 9.34
N LEU A 3 -4.49 -2.69 10.46
CA LEU A 3 -3.65 -3.90 10.54
C LEU A 3 -4.04 -5.01 9.54
N VAL A 4 -5.34 -5.15 9.23
CA VAL A 4 -5.84 -6.17 8.30
C VAL A 4 -5.46 -5.82 6.86
N ILE A 5 -5.56 -4.53 6.51
CA ILE A 5 -5.17 -4.01 5.19
C ILE A 5 -3.65 -4.14 5.00
N THR A 6 -2.85 -3.94 6.06
CA THR A 6 -1.40 -4.11 6.06
C THR A 6 -0.96 -5.58 5.89
N MET A 7 -1.75 -6.55 6.36
CA MET A 7 -1.43 -7.99 6.25
C MET A 7 -1.83 -8.59 4.89
N ALA A 8 -2.82 -8.04 4.19
CA ALA A 8 -3.28 -8.60 2.92
C ALA A 8 -2.17 -8.74 1.85
N PRO A 9 -1.27 -7.75 1.63
CA PRO A 9 -0.15 -7.86 0.71
C PRO A 9 0.90 -8.90 1.09
N LEU A 10 0.95 -9.36 2.35
CA LEU A 10 1.85 -10.43 2.79
C LEU A 10 1.32 -11.80 2.40
N VAL A 11 0.03 -11.99 2.67
CA VAL A 11 -0.64 -13.27 2.49
C VAL A 11 -0.88 -13.54 1.01
N ALA A 12 -1.17 -12.49 0.23
CA ALA A 12 -1.48 -12.61 -1.20
C ALA A 12 -0.36 -13.27 -2.06
N PRO A 13 0.91 -12.81 -2.05
CA PRO A 13 1.97 -13.45 -2.84
C PRO A 13 2.42 -14.79 -2.28
N MET A 14 2.37 -15.00 -0.96
CA MET A 14 2.71 -16.31 -0.37
C MET A 14 1.71 -17.40 -0.80
N ILE A 15 0.42 -17.12 -0.66
CA ILE A 15 -0.65 -18.05 -1.07
C ILE A 15 -0.71 -18.15 -2.59
N GLY A 16 -0.69 -17.02 -3.29
CA GLY A 16 -0.74 -16.96 -4.75
C GLY A 16 0.43 -17.68 -5.42
N GLY A 17 1.65 -17.55 -4.87
CA GLY A 17 2.83 -18.25 -5.35
C GLY A 17 2.74 -19.77 -5.18
N HIS A 18 2.31 -20.24 -4.01
CA HIS A 18 2.10 -21.68 -3.78
C HIS A 18 1.00 -22.26 -4.68
N LEU A 19 -0.11 -21.54 -4.84
CA LEU A 19 -1.19 -21.92 -5.76
C LEU A 19 -0.72 -21.97 -7.22
N ALA A 20 0.09 -20.99 -7.65
CA ALA A 20 0.63 -20.96 -9.00
C ALA A 20 1.57 -22.15 -9.29
N ILE A 21 2.42 -22.52 -8.33
CA ILE A 21 3.38 -23.63 -8.49
C ILE A 21 2.66 -24.99 -8.53
N TRP A 22 1.65 -25.20 -7.67
CA TRP A 22 1.02 -26.51 -7.50
C TRP A 22 -0.15 -26.75 -8.44
N PHE A 23 -0.97 -25.71 -8.68
CA PHE A 23 -2.23 -25.80 -9.42
C PHE A 23 -2.26 -24.91 -10.67
N GLY A 24 -1.14 -24.26 -11.00
CA GLY A 24 -1.03 -23.33 -12.12
C GLY A 24 -1.70 -21.98 -11.86
N TRP A 25 -1.43 -21.02 -12.75
CA TRP A 25 -1.91 -19.63 -12.62
C TRP A 25 -3.44 -19.48 -12.62
N ARG A 26 -4.16 -20.40 -13.28
CA ARG A 26 -5.64 -20.40 -13.36
C ARG A 26 -6.29 -20.60 -11.99
N SER A 27 -5.62 -21.27 -11.06
CA SER A 27 -6.14 -21.52 -9.71
C SER A 27 -6.36 -20.24 -8.91
N ILE A 28 -5.53 -19.21 -9.13
CA ILE A 28 -5.61 -17.90 -8.49
C ILE A 28 -6.96 -17.23 -8.80
N PHE A 29 -7.40 -17.30 -10.05
CA PHE A 29 -8.68 -16.74 -10.50
C PHE A 29 -9.87 -17.47 -9.86
N TRP A 30 -9.83 -18.80 -9.77
CA TRP A 30 -10.88 -19.58 -9.12
C TRP A 30 -10.98 -19.27 -7.63
N VAL A 31 -9.85 -19.16 -6.93
CA VAL A 31 -9.84 -18.80 -5.50
C VAL A 31 -10.41 -17.39 -5.29
N LEU A 32 -10.01 -16.41 -6.10
CA LEU A 32 -10.56 -15.05 -6.05
C LEU A 32 -12.06 -15.02 -6.35
N ALA A 33 -12.53 -15.81 -7.31
CA ALA A 33 -13.95 -15.89 -7.66
C ALA A 33 -14.78 -16.48 -6.50
N ILE A 34 -14.33 -17.58 -5.90
CA ILE A 34 -14.97 -18.19 -4.73
C ILE A 34 -14.98 -17.20 -3.56
N PHE A 35 -13.86 -16.54 -3.30
CA PHE A 35 -13.77 -15.52 -2.26
C PHE A 35 -14.77 -14.38 -2.48
N ALA A 36 -14.90 -13.87 -3.72
CA ALA A 36 -15.85 -12.84 -4.06
C ALA A 36 -17.31 -13.29 -3.82
N VAL A 37 -17.66 -14.52 -4.20
CA VAL A 37 -19.00 -15.08 -3.96
C VAL A 37 -19.30 -15.19 -2.45
N VAL A 38 -18.34 -15.66 -1.65
CA VAL A 38 -18.48 -15.73 -0.19
C VAL A 38 -18.70 -14.33 0.40
N VAL A 39 -17.93 -13.33 -0.05
CA VAL A 39 -18.09 -11.93 0.40
C VAL A 39 -19.47 -11.40 0.03
N ILE A 40 -19.96 -11.65 -1.18
CA ILE A 40 -21.31 -11.23 -1.61
C ILE A 40 -22.39 -11.85 -0.73
N LEU A 41 -22.31 -13.16 -0.47
CA LEU A 41 -23.26 -13.88 0.38
C LEU A 41 -23.25 -13.34 1.82
N LEU A 42 -22.06 -13.08 2.36
CA LEU A 42 -21.91 -12.50 3.69
C LEU A 42 -22.48 -11.08 3.74
N VAL A 43 -22.19 -10.23 2.75
CA VAL A 43 -22.74 -8.87 2.68
C VAL A 43 -24.25 -8.90 2.62
N PHE A 44 -24.82 -9.76 1.77
CA PHE A 44 -26.26 -9.92 1.60
C PHE A 44 -26.97 -10.36 2.88
N TRP A 45 -26.35 -11.23 3.70
CA TRP A 45 -26.95 -11.72 4.94
C TRP A 45 -26.62 -10.90 6.19
N LYS A 46 -25.43 -10.29 6.28
CA LYS A 46 -24.95 -9.65 7.51
C LYS A 46 -25.06 -8.13 7.51
N ILE A 47 -25.09 -7.47 6.35
CA ILE A 47 -25.13 -6.01 6.29
C ILE A 47 -26.58 -5.56 6.10
N PRO A 48 -27.27 -5.14 7.17
CA PRO A 48 -28.59 -4.54 7.02
C PRO A 48 -28.46 -3.24 6.23
N GLU A 49 -29.50 -2.92 5.44
CA GLU A 49 -29.59 -1.64 4.74
C GLU A 49 -29.54 -0.51 5.76
N THR A 50 -28.40 0.19 5.83
CA THR A 50 -28.17 1.26 6.80
C THR A 50 -28.78 2.58 6.37
N LEU A 51 -29.20 2.69 5.09
CA LEU A 51 -29.79 3.92 4.56
C LEU A 51 -31.32 3.92 4.72
N LYS A 52 -31.80 4.58 5.77
CA LYS A 52 -33.24 4.87 5.95
C LYS A 52 -33.77 5.65 4.73
N PRO A 53 -34.99 5.35 4.23
CA PRO A 53 -35.59 6.05 3.08
C PRO A 53 -35.62 7.57 3.21
N GLU A 54 -35.76 8.06 4.45
CA GLU A 54 -35.80 9.47 4.84
C GLU A 54 -34.46 10.20 4.61
N ASN A 55 -33.33 9.49 4.63
CA ASN A 55 -31.99 10.05 4.42
C ASN A 55 -31.52 9.96 2.96
N ARG A 56 -32.40 9.53 2.05
CA ARG A 56 -32.10 9.44 0.61
C ARG A 56 -31.96 10.85 0.03
N GLN A 57 -30.73 11.33 0.00
CA GLN A 57 -30.38 12.58 -0.65
C GLN A 57 -30.53 12.41 -2.17
N PRO A 58 -31.29 13.28 -2.87
CA PRO A 58 -31.33 13.24 -4.33
C PRO A 58 -29.93 13.52 -4.88
N LEU A 59 -29.48 12.70 -5.83
CA LEU A 59 -28.18 12.84 -6.49
C LEU A 59 -28.11 14.18 -7.24
N ARG A 60 -27.53 15.20 -6.59
CA ARG A 60 -27.31 16.53 -7.18
C ARG A 60 -25.89 16.63 -7.72
N PHE A 61 -25.68 16.08 -8.92
CA PHE A 61 -24.37 16.07 -9.61
C PHE A 61 -23.64 17.42 -9.59
N ARG A 62 -24.36 18.53 -9.80
CA ARG A 62 -23.80 19.88 -9.82
C ARG A 62 -23.25 20.33 -8.46
N THR A 63 -23.92 19.98 -7.37
CA THR A 63 -23.46 20.28 -6.00
C THR A 63 -22.28 19.40 -5.61
N THR A 64 -22.33 18.11 -5.96
CA THR A 64 -21.21 17.19 -5.77
C THR A 64 -19.97 17.67 -6.49
N LEU A 65 -20.08 18.02 -7.77
CA LEU A 65 -18.95 18.51 -8.57
C LEU A 65 -18.37 19.82 -8.01
N LYS A 66 -19.23 20.74 -7.55
CA LYS A 66 -18.78 21.99 -6.92
C LYS A 66 -18.03 21.74 -5.60
N ASN A 67 -18.45 20.75 -4.82
CA ASN A 67 -17.75 20.34 -3.59
C ASN A 67 -16.39 19.71 -3.89
N TYR A 68 -16.30 18.83 -4.90
CA TYR A 68 -15.02 18.30 -5.37
C TYR A 68 -14.08 19.40 -5.86
N ALA A 69 -14.57 20.33 -6.68
CA ALA A 69 -13.79 21.47 -7.16
C ALA A 69 -13.28 22.33 -5.98
N ARG A 70 -14.12 22.58 -4.98
CA ARG A 70 -13.73 23.33 -3.78
C ARG A 70 -12.68 22.60 -2.94
N LEU A 71 -12.74 21.28 -2.85
CA LEU A 71 -11.67 20.48 -2.23
C LEU A 71 -10.36 20.61 -3.00
N CYS A 72 -10.40 20.49 -4.33
CA CYS A 72 -9.21 20.64 -5.17
C CYS A 72 -8.61 22.06 -5.14
N SER A 73 -9.43 23.08 -4.88
CA SER A 73 -8.96 24.46 -4.71
C SER A 73 -8.32 24.76 -3.35
N SER A 74 -8.49 23.88 -2.34
CA SER A 74 -7.80 24.04 -1.06
C SER A 74 -6.37 23.51 -1.18
N SER A 75 -5.38 24.39 -1.00
CA SER A 75 -3.96 24.02 -1.04
C SER A 75 -3.57 23.00 0.03
N GLU A 76 -4.21 23.04 1.20
CA GLU A 76 -3.98 22.08 2.28
C GLU A 76 -4.53 20.69 1.93
N ALA A 77 -5.76 20.62 1.42
CA ALA A 77 -6.36 19.36 0.99
C ALA A 77 -5.58 18.75 -0.19
N LEU A 78 -5.22 19.58 -1.18
CA LEU A 78 -4.45 19.14 -2.34
C LEU A 78 -3.05 18.68 -1.93
N GLY A 79 -2.38 19.37 -1.01
CA GLY A 79 -1.08 18.96 -0.48
C GLY A 79 -1.12 17.61 0.23
N LEU A 80 -2.15 17.37 1.05
CA LEU A 80 -2.37 16.07 1.70
C LEU A 80 -2.70 14.96 0.71
N MET A 81 -3.52 15.24 -0.31
CA MET A 81 -3.84 14.26 -1.34
C MET A 81 -2.63 13.90 -2.22
N LEU A 82 -1.87 14.91 -2.67
CA LEU A 82 -0.68 14.70 -3.50
C LEU A 82 0.43 13.98 -2.73
N SER A 83 0.68 14.36 -1.48
CA SER A 83 1.68 13.68 -0.65
C SER A 83 1.33 12.20 -0.43
N GLY A 84 0.06 11.89 -0.15
CA GLY A 84 -0.42 10.50 -0.11
C GLY A 84 -0.28 9.78 -1.46
N ALA A 85 -0.61 10.44 -2.57
CA ALA A 85 -0.52 9.87 -3.91
C ALA A 85 0.94 9.56 -4.32
N PHE A 86 1.88 10.48 -4.06
CA PHE A 86 3.31 10.25 -4.33
C PHE A 86 3.89 9.14 -3.47
N SER A 87 3.51 9.09 -2.20
CA SER A 87 3.86 8.01 -1.27
C SER A 87 3.42 6.65 -1.82
N PHE A 88 2.14 6.53 -2.19
CA PHE A 88 1.58 5.30 -2.78
C PHE A 88 2.18 4.95 -4.15
N SER A 89 2.51 5.95 -4.97
CA SER A 89 3.15 5.72 -6.27
C SER A 89 4.46 4.95 -6.14
N GLY A 90 5.30 5.28 -5.14
CA GLY A 90 6.53 4.54 -4.87
C GLY A 90 6.29 3.09 -4.47
N MET A 91 5.22 2.80 -3.74
CA MET A 91 4.80 1.42 -3.43
C MET A 91 4.46 0.64 -4.70
N PHE A 92 3.67 1.23 -5.60
CA PHE A 92 3.29 0.60 -6.87
C PHE A 92 4.47 0.42 -7.82
N ALA A 93 5.39 1.39 -7.85
CA ALA A 93 6.64 1.28 -8.60
C ALA A 93 7.46 0.08 -8.10
N PHE A 94 7.61 -0.10 -6.79
CA PHE A 94 8.26 -1.30 -6.23
C PHE A 94 7.48 -2.59 -6.52
N LEU A 95 6.14 -2.57 -6.43
CA LEU A 95 5.34 -3.76 -6.68
C LEU A 95 5.47 -4.26 -8.14
N THR A 96 5.62 -3.32 -9.07
CA THR A 96 5.67 -3.60 -10.52
C THR A 96 7.10 -3.87 -10.99
N ALA A 97 8.05 -3.04 -10.59
CA ALA A 97 9.44 -3.10 -11.06
C ALA A 97 10.39 -3.81 -10.07
N GLY A 98 9.99 -4.03 -8.81
CA GLY A 98 10.87 -4.59 -7.78
C GLY A 98 11.30 -6.02 -8.08
N SER A 99 10.43 -6.86 -8.64
CA SER A 99 10.79 -8.21 -9.09
C SER A 99 11.80 -8.15 -10.24
N PHE A 100 11.57 -7.29 -11.23
CA PHE A 100 12.49 -7.09 -12.35
C PHE A 100 13.86 -6.57 -11.89
N VAL A 101 13.88 -5.54 -11.02
CA VAL A 101 15.12 -4.96 -10.52
C VAL A 101 15.91 -6.00 -9.71
N TYR A 102 15.26 -6.78 -8.84
CA TYR A 102 15.98 -7.72 -7.98
C TYR A 102 16.38 -9.00 -8.73
N ILE A 103 15.51 -9.56 -9.54
CA ILE A 103 15.73 -10.85 -10.21
C ILE A 103 16.53 -10.66 -11.51
N ASP A 104 16.11 -9.76 -12.39
CA ASP A 104 16.71 -9.61 -13.72
C ASP A 104 17.96 -8.72 -13.72
N LEU A 105 17.99 -7.68 -12.87
CA LEU A 105 19.08 -6.69 -12.82
C LEU A 105 20.18 -7.06 -11.81
N TYR A 106 19.80 -7.50 -10.61
CA TYR A 106 20.74 -7.91 -9.57
C TYR A 106 20.98 -9.42 -9.48
N GLY A 107 20.32 -10.23 -10.32
CA GLY A 107 20.53 -11.67 -10.39
C GLY A 107 20.10 -12.43 -9.13
N VAL A 108 19.22 -11.84 -8.31
CA VAL A 108 18.72 -12.49 -7.09
C VAL A 108 17.87 -13.68 -7.50
N ARG A 109 18.12 -14.83 -6.87
CA ARG A 109 17.34 -16.03 -7.17
C ARG A 109 15.85 -15.79 -6.82
N PRO A 110 14.90 -16.27 -7.63
CA PRO A 110 13.47 -16.04 -7.41
C PRO A 110 12.95 -16.51 -6.04
N ASP A 111 13.58 -17.53 -5.45
CA ASP A 111 13.28 -18.02 -4.09
C ASP A 111 13.66 -17.01 -2.99
N GLN A 112 14.67 -16.16 -3.23
CA GLN A 112 15.10 -15.11 -2.31
C GLN A 112 14.26 -13.83 -2.39
N PHE A 113 13.61 -13.56 -3.53
CA PHE A 113 12.73 -12.42 -3.70
C PHE A 113 11.59 -12.41 -2.68
N GLY A 114 11.01 -13.58 -2.38
CA GLY A 114 9.95 -13.73 -1.38
C GLY A 114 10.39 -13.27 0.02
N TYR A 115 11.65 -13.53 0.41
CA TYR A 115 12.20 -13.08 1.70
C TYR A 115 12.40 -11.57 1.74
N LEU A 116 12.93 -10.97 0.65
CA LEU A 116 13.11 -9.52 0.53
C LEU A 116 11.78 -8.78 0.54
N PHE A 117 10.78 -9.32 -0.17
CA PHE A 117 9.42 -8.77 -0.15
C PHE A 117 8.80 -8.91 1.25
N GLY A 118 8.97 -10.07 1.91
CA GLY A 118 8.55 -10.29 3.29
C GLY A 118 9.17 -9.30 4.28
N LEU A 119 10.46 -8.97 4.11
CA LEU A 119 11.15 -7.98 4.94
C LEU A 119 10.51 -6.58 4.84
N ASN A 120 10.17 -6.14 3.63
CA ASN A 120 9.47 -4.87 3.41
C ASN A 120 8.14 -4.82 4.16
N ILE A 121 7.41 -5.93 4.18
CA ILE A 121 6.11 -6.00 4.85
C ILE A 121 6.27 -6.05 6.37
N VAL A 122 7.26 -6.79 6.89
CA VAL A 122 7.57 -6.80 8.33
C VAL A 122 7.89 -5.38 8.80
N ALA A 123 8.70 -4.63 8.04
CA ALA A 123 8.98 -3.23 8.33
C ALA A 123 7.72 -2.36 8.30
N MET A 124 6.83 -2.57 7.32
CA MET A 124 5.53 -1.89 7.25
C MET A 124 4.66 -2.17 8.48
N ILE A 125 4.58 -3.42 8.95
CA ILE A 125 3.83 -3.78 10.15
C ILE A 125 4.41 -3.12 11.40
N ILE A 126 5.74 -3.12 11.55
CA ILE A 126 6.43 -2.47 12.67
C ILE A 126 6.15 -0.98 12.67
N MET A 127 6.33 -0.31 11.53
CA MET A 127 6.10 1.13 11.41
C MET A 127 4.62 1.50 11.60
N THR A 128 3.68 0.73 11.04
CA THR A 128 2.24 0.92 11.28
C THR A 128 1.89 0.81 12.77
N SER A 129 2.50 -0.15 13.46
CA SER A 129 2.30 -0.35 14.90
C SER A 129 2.88 0.81 15.72
N ILE A 130 4.05 1.32 15.32
CA ILE A 130 4.66 2.52 15.92
C ILE A 130 3.74 3.72 15.68
N ASN A 131 3.31 3.97 14.43
CA ASN A 131 2.45 5.09 14.09
C ASN A 131 1.12 5.03 14.88
N GLY A 132 0.47 3.87 14.95
CA GLY A 132 -0.76 3.70 15.75
C GLY A 132 -0.62 4.04 17.23
N ARG A 133 0.58 3.88 17.81
CA ARG A 133 0.88 4.29 19.20
C ARG A 133 1.28 5.77 19.30
N LEU A 134 2.08 6.25 18.36
CA LEU A 134 2.70 7.58 18.40
C LEU A 134 1.77 8.69 17.90
N VAL A 135 0.86 8.38 16.97
CA VAL A 135 -0.15 9.33 16.44
C VAL A 135 -1.04 9.88 17.54
N LYS A 136 -1.35 9.06 18.57
CA LYS A 136 -2.14 9.47 19.73
C LYS A 136 -1.42 10.48 20.62
N LYS A 137 -0.08 10.53 20.57
CA LYS A 137 0.75 11.42 21.39
C LYS A 137 1.21 12.67 20.65
N VAL A 138 1.56 12.55 19.37
CA VAL A 138 2.24 13.60 18.58
C VAL A 138 1.31 14.29 17.57
N GLY A 139 0.16 13.67 17.27
CA GLY A 139 -0.85 14.19 16.33
C GLY A 139 -0.61 13.81 14.86
N SER A 140 -1.69 13.69 14.09
CA SER A 140 -1.66 13.21 12.70
C SER A 140 -0.80 14.08 11.77
N HIS A 141 -0.85 15.40 11.87
CA HIS A 141 -0.09 16.28 10.98
C HIS A 141 1.42 16.16 11.18
N ALA A 142 1.88 15.99 12.42
CA ALA A 142 3.29 15.81 12.73
C ALA A 142 3.81 14.44 12.28
N MET A 143 3.01 13.38 12.47
CA MET A 143 3.32 12.05 11.95
C MET A 143 3.38 12.02 10.42
N LEU A 144 2.45 12.70 9.75
CA LEU A 144 2.47 12.85 8.28
C LEU A 144 3.75 13.53 7.79
N ARG A 145 4.14 14.65 8.41
CA ARG A 145 5.41 15.34 8.07
C ARG A 145 6.63 14.46 8.31
N PHE A 146 6.65 13.73 9.42
CA PHE A 146 7.73 12.80 9.73
C PHE A 146 7.83 11.68 8.69
N GLY A 147 6.71 11.03 8.35
CA GLY A 147 6.66 9.99 7.32
C GLY A 147 7.15 10.50 5.96
N LEU A 148 6.69 11.67 5.54
CA LEU A 148 7.12 12.29 4.27
C LEU A 148 8.61 12.65 4.27
N PHE A 149 9.13 13.16 5.39
CA PHE A 149 10.55 13.46 5.52
C PHE A 149 11.40 12.19 5.40
N VAL A 150 10.96 11.12 6.06
CA VAL A 150 11.64 9.82 6.00
C VAL A 150 11.58 9.22 4.60
N GLN A 151 10.44 9.32 3.89
CA GLN A 151 10.32 8.88 2.50
C GLN A 151 11.21 9.69 1.55
N LEU A 152 11.33 10.99 1.77
CA LEU A 152 12.24 11.83 0.99
C LEU A 152 13.69 11.39 1.18
N LEU A 153 14.12 11.15 2.42
CA LEU A 153 15.46 10.64 2.71
C LEU A 153 15.70 9.26 2.09
N ALA A 154 14.71 8.37 2.15
CA ALA A 154 14.79 7.06 1.52
C ALA A 154 14.90 7.16 -0.01
N GLY A 155 14.12 8.06 -0.64
CA GLY A 155 14.19 8.32 -2.08
C GLY A 155 15.54 8.89 -2.51
N ILE A 156 16.10 9.84 -1.75
CA ILE A 156 17.45 10.36 -1.99
C ILE A 156 18.50 9.26 -1.82
N GLY A 157 18.36 8.43 -0.78
CA GLY A 157 19.24 7.28 -0.55
C GLY A 157 19.22 6.27 -1.70
N LEU A 158 18.05 5.99 -2.27
CA LEU A 158 17.92 5.16 -3.47
C LEU A 158 18.63 5.78 -4.68
N PHE A 159 18.44 7.08 -4.90
CA PHE A 159 19.07 7.79 -6.01
C PHE A 159 20.61 7.80 -5.89
N VAL A 160 21.13 8.06 -4.69
CA VAL A 160 22.58 8.00 -4.41
C VAL A 160 23.11 6.58 -4.54
N SER A 161 22.34 5.57 -4.10
CA SER A 161 22.75 4.17 -4.20
C SER A 161 22.83 3.68 -5.64
N TRP A 162 21.93 4.17 -6.49
CA TRP A 162 22.02 3.94 -7.93
C TRP A 162 23.25 4.62 -8.54
N LEU A 163 23.57 5.86 -8.14
CA LEU A 163 24.70 6.61 -8.68
C LEU A 163 26.08 6.01 -8.30
N MET A 164 26.18 5.47 -7.08
CA MET A 164 27.43 4.94 -6.51
C MET A 164 27.59 3.43 -6.70
N ASP A 165 26.62 2.78 -7.35
CA ASP A 165 26.59 1.33 -7.63
C ASP A 165 26.86 0.46 -6.38
N PHE A 166 26.22 0.80 -5.25
CA PHE A 166 26.36 0.06 -3.98
C PHE A 166 25.76 -1.36 -4.03
N GLY A 167 25.21 -1.78 -5.16
CA GLY A 167 24.58 -3.08 -5.35
C GLY A 167 23.28 -3.26 -4.56
N LEU A 168 22.83 -4.52 -4.45
CA LEU A 168 21.57 -4.89 -3.79
C LEU A 168 21.49 -4.40 -2.34
N TRP A 169 22.61 -4.45 -1.60
CA TRP A 169 22.69 -4.10 -0.19
C TRP A 169 22.57 -2.59 0.06
N GLY A 170 22.86 -1.75 -0.93
CA GLY A 170 22.60 -0.31 -0.88
C GLY A 170 21.12 0.02 -1.06
N ILE A 171 20.42 -0.70 -1.92
CA ILE A 171 19.02 -0.40 -2.30
C ILE A 171 18.00 -0.95 -1.30
N VAL A 172 18.18 -2.19 -0.83
CA VAL A 172 17.20 -2.88 0.03
C VAL A 172 16.82 -2.07 1.28
N PRO A 173 17.76 -1.50 2.07
CA PRO A 173 17.41 -0.75 3.27
C PRO A 173 16.53 0.46 2.96
N PHE A 174 16.84 1.22 1.89
CA PHE A 174 16.05 2.39 1.53
C PHE A 174 14.67 2.04 0.98
N VAL A 175 14.54 0.95 0.23
CA VAL A 175 13.22 0.45 -0.19
C VAL A 175 12.37 0.06 1.02
N VAL A 176 12.96 -0.70 1.96
CA VAL A 176 12.29 -1.12 3.21
C VAL A 176 11.85 0.09 4.03
N LEU A 177 12.69 1.13 4.07
CA LEU A 177 12.42 2.34 4.83
C LEU A 177 11.33 3.21 4.15
N PHE A 178 11.34 3.30 2.81
CA PHE A 178 10.32 3.98 2.03
C PHE A 178 8.95 3.30 2.17
N ILE A 179 8.91 1.96 2.02
CA ILE A 179 7.68 1.18 2.11
C ILE A 179 7.18 1.10 3.55
N GLY A 180 8.09 0.98 4.51
CA GLY A 180 7.75 0.95 5.93
C GLY A 180 6.98 2.20 6.39
N THR A 181 7.31 3.37 5.83
CA THR A 181 6.76 4.66 6.24
C THR A 181 5.49 5.11 5.50
N LEU A 182 4.88 4.21 4.71
CA LEU A 182 3.59 4.46 4.04
C LEU A 182 2.40 4.62 4.98
N SER A 183 2.49 4.09 6.21
CA SER A 183 1.37 3.99 7.16
C SER A 183 1.41 5.02 8.27
#